data_AF-A0A3E5EK61-F1
#
_entry.id   AF-A0A3E5EK61-F1
#
_cell.length_a   1.000
_cell.length_b   1.000
_cell.length_c   1.000
_cell.angle_alpha   90.00
_cell.angle_beta   90.00
_cell.angle_gamma   90.00
#
_symmetry.space_group_name_H-M   'P 1'
#
loop_
_entity.id
_entity.type
_entity.pdbx_description
1 polymer ?
#
loop_
_entity_poly.entity_id
_entity_poly.type
_entity_poly.pdbx_seq_one_letter_code
_entity_poly.pdbx_strand_id
1 'polypeptide(L)'
;MKVQHILGIATIVIGSGGAAAVVKSIFPNWGLKKQKKIELNAELAKQRIEAAKEVKRIEQMANVIEFANITHPELFQGGSEIVYMSIMENKENFKAFANEINKARATIDDYLSCKVSAYLLYAEKYIMQFMEFLKYLEYTENDLYPFGLLLASDIQKWQRKLDSILVQELNNVSFKIEHHGGKEWEHEKELLKNEYEKTVLYGLVHKTNKEAMNLLCAILTEYAVNVANESDSMEVVAQRLIEAGYLTITQNSNNN
;
A
#
# COMPACT_ATOMS: atom_id res chain seq x y z
N MET A 1 -9.30 -36.10 -18.72
CA MET A 1 -8.46 -36.00 -17.50
C MET A 1 -9.39 -36.17 -16.30
N LYS A 2 -9.31 -37.29 -15.56
CA LYS A 2 -10.28 -37.58 -14.48
C LYS A 2 -10.04 -36.66 -13.27
N VAL A 3 -11.13 -36.17 -12.66
CA VAL A 3 -11.18 -35.22 -11.52
C VAL A 3 -10.27 -35.63 -10.35
N GLN A 4 -10.01 -36.92 -10.16
CA GLN A 4 -9.08 -37.46 -9.16
C GLN A 4 -7.62 -36.97 -9.33
N HIS A 5 -7.18 -36.62 -10.54
CA HIS A 5 -5.81 -36.17 -10.79
C HIS A 5 -5.54 -34.73 -10.34
N ILE A 6 -6.58 -33.89 -10.26
CA ILE A 6 -6.46 -32.49 -9.81
C ILE A 6 -6.35 -32.45 -8.28
N LEU A 7 -7.13 -33.28 -7.59
CA LEU A 7 -7.07 -33.45 -6.12
C LEU A 7 -5.70 -33.94 -5.62
N GLY A 8 -5.06 -34.86 -6.34
CA GLY A 8 -3.71 -35.32 -5.99
C GLY A 8 -2.66 -34.21 -6.01
N ILE A 9 -2.75 -33.27 -6.96
CA ILE A 9 -1.82 -32.14 -7.07
C ILE A 9 -2.09 -31.08 -6.00
N ALA A 10 -3.36 -30.83 -5.68
CA ALA A 10 -3.73 -29.91 -4.59
C ALA A 10 -3.25 -30.39 -3.20
N THR A 11 -3.23 -31.71 -2.97
CA THR A 11 -2.77 -32.30 -1.70
C THR A 11 -1.23 -32.25 -1.55
N ILE A 12 -0.49 -32.20 -2.66
CA ILE A 12 0.98 -32.16 -2.70
C ILE A 12 1.54 -30.81 -2.18
N VAL A 13 0.74 -29.74 -2.20
CA VAL A 13 1.21 -28.37 -1.91
C VAL A 13 1.27 -28.05 -0.40
N ILE A 14 0.65 -28.86 0.47
CA ILE A 14 0.51 -28.53 1.91
C ILE A 14 1.57 -29.20 2.81
N GLY A 15 2.34 -30.19 2.34
CA GLY A 15 3.29 -30.94 3.18
C GLY A 15 4.73 -30.93 2.68
N SER A 16 5.60 -30.19 3.35
CA SER A 16 7.05 -30.15 3.12
C SER A 16 7.69 -31.54 3.20
N GLY A 17 8.36 -31.96 2.12
CA GLY A 17 9.21 -33.16 2.05
C GLY A 17 8.60 -34.39 1.37
N GLY A 18 7.27 -34.46 1.21
CA GLY A 18 6.57 -35.65 0.70
C GLY A 18 6.35 -35.72 -0.81
N ALA A 19 6.51 -34.61 -1.55
CA ALA A 19 6.10 -34.52 -2.96
C ALA A 19 6.77 -35.59 -3.84
N ALA A 20 8.09 -35.80 -3.72
CA ALA A 20 8.81 -36.79 -4.52
C ALA A 20 8.38 -38.24 -4.20
N ALA A 21 8.22 -38.59 -2.92
CA ALA A 21 7.78 -39.93 -2.51
C ALA A 21 6.31 -40.20 -2.93
N VAL A 22 5.44 -39.20 -2.80
CA VAL A 22 4.03 -39.29 -3.20
C VAL A 22 3.89 -39.40 -4.72
N VAL A 23 4.58 -38.55 -5.49
CA VAL A 23 4.58 -38.62 -6.97
C VAL A 23 5.07 -39.99 -7.45
N LYS A 24 6.11 -40.54 -6.83
CA LYS A 24 6.65 -41.87 -7.18
C LYS A 24 5.69 -43.01 -6.78
N SER A 25 4.94 -42.85 -5.69
CA SER A 25 3.93 -43.83 -5.25
C SER A 25 2.64 -43.83 -6.08
N ILE A 26 2.21 -42.66 -6.56
CA ILE A 26 0.97 -42.51 -7.36
C ILE A 26 1.25 -42.74 -8.86
N PHE A 27 2.44 -42.39 -9.35
CA PHE A 27 2.81 -42.49 -10.76
C PHE A 27 4.14 -43.25 -10.98
N PRO A 28 4.26 -44.51 -10.53
CA PRO A 28 5.49 -45.29 -10.63
C PRO A 28 5.91 -45.55 -12.08
N ASN A 29 4.95 -45.60 -13.02
CA ASN A 29 5.18 -45.90 -14.43
C ASN A 29 5.42 -44.66 -15.32
N TRP A 30 5.45 -43.46 -14.73
CA TRP A 30 5.80 -42.26 -15.49
C TRP A 30 7.30 -42.16 -15.66
N GLY A 31 7.76 -41.94 -16.90
CA GLY A 31 9.19 -41.78 -17.17
C GLY A 31 9.80 -40.63 -16.36
N LEU A 32 11.07 -40.79 -15.96
CA LEU A 32 11.81 -39.89 -15.07
C LEU A 32 11.70 -38.40 -15.44
N LYS A 33 11.65 -38.06 -16.74
CA LYS A 33 11.48 -36.68 -17.22
C LYS A 33 10.14 -36.07 -16.79
N LYS A 34 9.05 -36.84 -16.79
CA LYS A 34 7.72 -36.37 -16.37
C LYS A 34 7.65 -36.18 -14.86
N GLN A 35 8.22 -37.11 -14.08
CA GLN A 35 8.30 -37.00 -12.62
C GLN A 35 9.09 -35.75 -12.19
N LYS A 36 10.29 -35.55 -12.73
CA LYS A 36 11.11 -34.35 -12.46
C LYS A 36 10.39 -33.04 -12.80
N LYS A 37 9.61 -33.01 -13.90
CA LYS A 37 8.83 -31.83 -14.29
C LYS A 37 7.74 -31.51 -13.27
N ILE A 38 7.09 -32.52 -12.70
CA ILE A 38 6.05 -32.33 -11.68
C ILE A 38 6.66 -31.84 -10.37
N GLU A 39 7.78 -32.41 -9.95
CA GLU A 39 8.52 -31.98 -8.76
C GLU A 39 8.97 -30.52 -8.89
N LEU A 40 9.54 -30.14 -10.04
CA LEU A 40 9.93 -28.75 -10.31
C LEU A 40 8.72 -27.81 -10.25
N ASN A 41 7.60 -28.19 -10.88
CA ASN A 41 6.37 -27.39 -10.84
C ASN A 41 5.83 -27.26 -9.41
N ALA A 42 5.90 -28.32 -8.60
CA ALA A 42 5.45 -28.28 -7.20
C ALA A 42 6.31 -27.34 -6.35
N GLU A 43 7.64 -27.38 -6.52
CA GLU A 43 8.55 -26.47 -5.81
C GLU A 43 8.31 -25.01 -6.23
N LEU A 44 8.16 -24.76 -7.54
CA LEU A 44 7.81 -23.43 -8.05
C LEU A 44 6.48 -22.93 -7.47
N ALA A 45 5.44 -23.77 -7.45
CA ALA A 45 4.15 -23.38 -6.87
C ALA A 45 4.26 -23.03 -5.38
N LYS A 46 5.08 -23.78 -4.62
CA LYS A 46 5.35 -23.48 -3.22
C LYS A 46 6.02 -22.11 -3.06
N GLN A 47 7.06 -21.81 -3.84
CA GLN A 47 7.75 -20.51 -3.80
C GLN A 47 6.80 -19.36 -4.12
N ARG A 48 5.92 -19.53 -5.12
CA ARG A 48 4.89 -18.53 -5.47
C ARG A 48 3.88 -18.31 -4.34
N ILE A 49 3.42 -19.38 -3.70
CA ILE A 49 2.48 -19.28 -2.57
C ILE A 49 3.13 -18.53 -1.40
N GLU A 50 4.38 -18.85 -1.07
CA GLU A 50 5.09 -18.17 0.02
C GLU A 50 5.34 -16.69 -0.32
N ALA A 51 5.69 -16.37 -1.57
CA ALA A 51 5.80 -14.99 -2.03
C ALA A 51 4.46 -14.23 -1.90
N ALA A 52 3.36 -14.82 -2.37
CA ALA A 52 2.02 -14.21 -2.26
C ALA A 52 1.58 -14.03 -0.80
N LYS A 53 1.90 -14.97 0.10
CA LYS A 53 1.64 -14.83 1.54
C LYS A 53 2.44 -13.69 2.16
N GLU A 54 3.70 -13.52 1.76
CA GLU A 54 4.53 -12.43 2.27
C GLU A 54 3.99 -11.06 1.80
N VAL A 55 3.57 -10.94 0.54
CA VAL A 55 2.89 -9.72 0.08
C VAL A 55 1.57 -9.49 0.81
N LYS A 56 0.82 -10.56 1.11
CA LYS A 56 -0.40 -10.47 1.93
C LYS A 56 -0.11 -9.95 3.35
N ARG A 57 0.99 -10.38 3.96
CA ARG A 57 1.43 -9.84 5.26
C ARG A 57 1.75 -8.35 5.17
N ILE A 58 2.40 -7.91 4.08
CA ILE A 58 2.75 -6.50 3.86
C ILE A 58 1.50 -5.63 3.67
N GLU A 59 0.55 -6.04 2.82
CA GLU A 59 -0.68 -5.26 2.63
C GLU A 59 -1.49 -5.12 3.93
N GLN A 60 -1.50 -6.18 4.76
CA GLN A 60 -2.19 -6.17 6.04
C GLN A 60 -1.62 -5.14 7.02
N MET A 61 -0.36 -4.76 6.89
CA MET A 61 0.22 -3.66 7.70
C MET A 61 -0.54 -2.35 7.47
N ALA A 62 -0.96 -2.08 6.22
CA ALA A 62 -1.75 -0.90 5.88
C ALA A 62 -3.23 -0.99 6.30
N ASN A 63 -3.69 -2.16 6.73
CA ASN A 63 -5.05 -2.38 7.23
C ASN A 63 -5.14 -2.30 8.77
N VAL A 64 -4.01 -2.18 9.47
CA VAL A 64 -4.01 -1.94 10.91
C VAL A 64 -4.42 -0.49 11.13
N ILE A 65 -5.54 -0.32 11.81
CA ILE A 65 -6.16 0.96 12.10
C ILE A 65 -5.89 1.30 13.56
N GLU A 66 -5.37 2.50 13.81
CA GLU A 66 -5.07 3.02 15.14
C GLU A 66 -5.99 4.19 15.48
N PHE A 67 -6.21 4.36 16.78
CA PHE A 67 -7.02 5.43 17.33
C PHE A 67 -6.15 6.63 17.66
N ALA A 68 -6.50 7.80 17.13
CA ALA A 68 -5.86 9.02 17.59
C ALA A 68 -6.40 9.30 19.00
N ASN A 69 -5.51 9.39 19.99
CA ASN A 69 -5.89 9.76 21.34
C ASN A 69 -6.19 11.26 21.36
N ILE A 70 -7.42 11.61 20.98
CA ILE A 70 -7.85 13.00 20.82
C ILE A 70 -8.27 13.53 22.19
N THR A 71 -7.65 14.63 22.60
CA THR A 71 -7.86 15.28 23.89
C THR A 71 -9.30 15.81 24.07
N HIS A 72 -10.08 15.97 22.98
CA HIS A 72 -11.47 16.45 23.00
C HIS A 72 -12.39 15.72 21.98
N PRO A 73 -12.90 14.53 22.31
CA PRO A 73 -13.80 13.72 21.46
C PRO A 73 -15.15 14.39 21.14
N GLU A 74 -15.51 15.46 21.84
CA GLU A 74 -16.75 16.22 21.69
C GLU A 74 -16.85 17.02 20.39
N LEU A 75 -15.75 17.28 19.66
CA LEU A 75 -15.79 17.98 18.37
C LEU A 75 -16.20 17.08 17.19
N PHE A 76 -16.31 15.77 17.43
CA PHE A 76 -16.75 14.76 16.47
C PHE A 76 -18.18 14.28 16.76
N GLN A 77 -19.07 15.20 17.16
CA GLN A 77 -20.47 14.86 17.46
C GLN A 77 -21.12 14.17 16.25
N GLY A 78 -21.32 12.87 16.42
CA GLY A 78 -21.44 11.91 15.34
C GLY A 78 -20.74 10.58 15.60
N GLY A 79 -20.31 10.28 16.84
CA GLY A 79 -19.85 8.95 17.25
C GLY A 79 -18.69 8.36 16.45
N SER A 80 -17.91 9.21 15.76
CA SER A 80 -16.83 8.76 14.89
C SER A 80 -15.49 8.98 15.58
N GLU A 81 -14.92 7.91 16.13
CA GLU A 81 -13.50 7.85 16.44
C GLU A 81 -12.71 8.21 15.17
N ILE A 82 -11.76 9.16 15.25
CA ILE A 82 -10.85 9.37 14.11
C ILE A 82 -9.89 8.20 14.07
N VAL A 83 -9.90 7.52 12.94
CA VAL A 83 -9.05 6.36 12.67
C VAL A 83 -8.11 6.62 11.52
N TYR A 84 -6.83 6.30 11.73
CA TYR A 84 -5.78 6.37 10.72
C TYR A 84 -5.05 5.03 10.65
N MET A 85 -4.22 4.85 9.62
CA MET A 85 -3.45 3.61 9.45
C MET A 85 -2.18 3.67 10.31
N SER A 86 -1.87 2.60 11.05
CA SER A 86 -0.71 2.53 11.95
C SER A 86 0.63 2.82 11.26
N ILE A 87 0.73 2.48 9.97
CA ILE A 87 1.89 2.78 9.11
C ILE A 87 2.13 4.29 8.95
N MET A 88 1.14 5.13 9.24
CA MET A 88 1.18 6.58 9.18
C MET A 88 1.24 7.22 10.56
N GLU A 89 1.48 6.46 11.64
CA GLU A 89 1.67 7.04 12.99
C GLU A 89 2.78 8.10 12.98
N ASN A 90 3.96 7.69 12.53
CA ASN A 90 5.16 8.49 12.57
C ASN A 90 6.13 8.09 11.44
N LYS A 91 7.20 8.89 11.28
CA LYS A 91 8.23 8.65 10.24
C LYS A 91 8.91 7.29 10.36
N GLU A 92 9.03 6.71 11.56
CA GLU A 92 9.65 5.40 11.75
C GLU A 92 8.75 4.27 11.24
N ASN A 93 7.48 4.25 11.64
CA ASN A 93 6.48 3.28 11.18
C ASN A 93 6.36 3.32 9.65
N PHE A 94 6.31 4.53 9.08
CA PHE A 94 6.21 4.71 7.64
C PHE A 94 7.45 4.18 6.89
N LYS A 95 8.65 4.46 7.41
CA LYS A 95 9.90 3.92 6.85
C LYS A 95 9.97 2.40 6.98
N ALA A 96 9.51 1.83 8.09
CA ALA A 96 9.46 0.39 8.28
C ALA A 96 8.55 -0.26 7.21
N PHE A 97 7.36 0.29 6.99
CA PHE A 97 6.47 -0.17 5.93
C PHE A 97 7.09 -0.06 4.53
N ALA A 98 7.73 1.07 4.22
CA ALA A 98 8.45 1.28 2.96
C ALA A 98 9.57 0.23 2.74
N ASN A 99 10.31 -0.09 3.80
CA ASN A 99 11.38 -1.08 3.75
C ASN A 99 10.86 -2.50 3.47
N GLU A 100 9.71 -2.87 4.04
CA GLU A 100 9.09 -4.17 3.77
C GLU A 100 8.67 -4.31 2.30
N ILE A 101 8.09 -3.26 1.69
CA ILE A 101 7.79 -3.23 0.26
C ILE A 101 9.07 -3.38 -0.58
N ASN A 102 10.09 -2.58 -0.29
CA ASN A 102 11.36 -2.62 -1.03
C ASN A 102 12.04 -3.99 -0.94
N LYS A 103 12.01 -4.60 0.26
CA LYS A 103 12.54 -5.94 0.49
C LYS A 103 11.79 -6.99 -0.30
N ALA A 104 10.45 -6.93 -0.34
CA ALA A 104 9.65 -7.85 -1.14
C ALA A 104 10.01 -7.76 -2.63
N ARG A 105 10.08 -6.53 -3.16
CA ARG A 105 10.48 -6.29 -4.56
C ARG A 105 11.89 -6.76 -4.89
N ALA A 106 12.81 -6.75 -3.92
CA ALA A 106 14.18 -7.21 -4.13
C ALA A 106 14.35 -8.74 -4.04
N THR A 107 13.49 -9.42 -3.28
CA THR A 107 13.74 -10.81 -2.87
C THR A 107 12.76 -11.83 -3.40
N ILE A 108 11.52 -11.44 -3.65
CA ILE A 108 10.44 -12.38 -4.02
C ILE A 108 9.69 -12.00 -5.30
N ASP A 109 10.02 -10.88 -5.94
CA ASP A 109 9.30 -10.33 -7.09
C ASP A 109 9.24 -11.31 -8.28
N ASP A 110 10.33 -12.04 -8.53
CA ASP A 110 10.43 -13.08 -9.58
C ASP A 110 9.39 -14.21 -9.43
N TYR A 111 8.85 -14.40 -8.23
CA TYR A 111 7.85 -15.42 -7.93
C TYR A 111 6.42 -14.87 -7.93
N LEU A 112 6.23 -13.57 -8.11
CA LEU A 112 4.92 -12.94 -8.17
C LEU A 112 4.41 -12.90 -9.63
N SER A 113 3.13 -12.60 -9.81
CA SER A 113 2.62 -12.21 -11.13
C SER A 113 3.05 -10.79 -11.48
N CYS A 114 3.01 -10.44 -12.76
CA CYS A 114 3.17 -9.07 -13.24
C CYS A 114 2.21 -8.13 -12.51
N LYS A 115 0.99 -8.59 -12.23
CA LYS A 115 -0.03 -7.79 -11.59
C LYS A 115 0.30 -7.47 -10.13
N VAL A 116 0.67 -8.47 -9.32
CA VAL A 116 1.07 -8.24 -7.92
C VAL A 116 2.34 -7.40 -7.85
N SER A 117 3.35 -7.72 -8.67
CA SER A 117 4.58 -6.94 -8.78
C SER A 117 4.33 -5.48 -9.17
N ALA A 118 3.36 -5.23 -10.07
CA ALA A 118 3.02 -3.87 -10.49
C ALA A 118 2.38 -3.09 -9.33
N TYR A 119 1.53 -3.73 -8.52
CA TYR A 119 0.96 -3.12 -7.32
C TYR A 119 2.00 -2.81 -6.23
N LEU A 120 3.03 -3.65 -6.08
CA LEU A 120 4.18 -3.36 -5.20
C LEU A 120 5.00 -2.18 -5.73
N LEU A 121 5.27 -2.14 -7.03
CA LEU A 121 5.94 -1.02 -7.67
C LEU A 121 5.15 0.29 -7.49
N TYR A 122 3.83 0.24 -7.68
CA TYR A 122 2.96 1.39 -7.45
C TYR A 122 3.07 1.89 -6.02
N ALA A 123 3.02 1.00 -5.02
CA ALA A 123 3.16 1.37 -3.61
C ALA A 123 4.54 2.01 -3.33
N GLU A 124 5.62 1.44 -3.86
CA GLU A 124 6.96 2.03 -3.76
C GLU A 124 6.99 3.45 -4.32
N LYS A 125 6.47 3.67 -5.54
CA LYS A 125 6.47 5.00 -6.17
C LYS A 125 5.58 6.00 -5.45
N TYR A 126 4.42 5.57 -4.96
CA TYR A 126 3.55 6.38 -4.13
C TYR A 126 4.25 6.84 -2.85
N ILE A 127 4.92 5.91 -2.15
CA ILE A 127 5.70 6.20 -0.94
C ILE A 127 6.84 7.17 -1.23
N MET A 128 7.61 6.95 -2.30
CA MET A 128 8.70 7.85 -2.71
C MET A 128 8.19 9.27 -2.94
N GLN A 129 7.08 9.41 -3.66
CA GLN A 129 6.53 10.72 -3.92
C GLN A 129 5.95 11.37 -2.66
N PHE A 130 5.33 10.61 -1.76
CA PHE A 130 4.88 11.17 -0.49
C PHE A 130 6.07 11.69 0.33
N MET A 131 7.21 10.97 0.35
CA MET A 131 8.42 11.48 0.98
C MET A 131 8.97 12.75 0.31
N GLU A 132 8.90 12.86 -1.02
CA GLU A 132 9.26 14.08 -1.74
C GLU A 132 8.31 15.23 -1.41
N PHE A 133 7.02 14.94 -1.29
CA PHE A 133 6.00 15.91 -0.88
C PHE A 133 6.26 16.44 0.54
N LEU A 134 6.56 15.57 1.50
CA LEU A 134 6.94 15.99 2.86
C LEU A 134 8.20 16.88 2.85
N LYS A 135 9.17 16.58 2.00
CA LYS A 135 10.37 17.43 1.84
C LYS A 135 10.04 18.77 1.22
N TYR A 136 9.15 18.81 0.22
CA TYR A 136 8.71 20.04 -0.42
C TYR A 136 8.00 21.00 0.54
N LEU A 137 7.23 20.44 1.49
CA LEU A 137 6.59 21.19 2.57
C LEU A 137 7.53 21.54 3.72
N GLU A 138 8.80 21.12 3.66
CA GLU A 138 9.77 21.29 4.75
C GLU A 138 9.25 20.69 6.08
N TYR A 139 8.47 19.60 6.01
CA TYR A 139 7.79 19.02 7.16
C TYR A 139 8.76 18.33 8.13
N THR A 140 9.02 18.97 9.28
CA THR A 140 9.98 18.51 10.28
C THR A 140 9.40 17.57 11.32
N GLU A 141 8.10 17.65 11.61
CA GLU A 141 7.46 16.85 12.67
C GLU A 141 7.60 15.35 12.44
N ASN A 142 7.67 14.59 13.53
CA ASN A 142 7.77 13.13 13.46
C ASN A 142 6.43 12.47 13.13
N ASP A 143 5.35 13.12 13.51
CA ASP A 143 4.00 12.59 13.43
C ASP A 143 3.48 12.68 11.99
N LEU A 144 2.94 11.57 11.49
CA LEU A 144 2.41 11.48 10.13
C LEU A 144 0.90 11.22 10.09
N TYR A 145 0.25 11.07 11.25
CA TYR A 145 -1.16 10.74 11.33
C TYR A 145 -2.08 11.73 10.60
N PRO A 146 -1.80 13.06 10.50
CA PRO A 146 -2.64 13.97 9.71
C PRO A 146 -2.65 13.62 8.22
N PHE A 147 -1.48 13.24 7.68
CA PHE A 147 -1.38 12.72 6.32
C PHE A 147 -1.98 11.32 6.20
N GLY A 148 -1.93 10.52 7.28
CA GLY A 148 -2.61 9.23 7.35
C GLY A 148 -4.12 9.36 7.12
N LEU A 149 -4.75 10.42 7.63
CA LEU A 149 -6.16 10.72 7.38
C LEU A 149 -6.40 11.16 5.94
N LEU A 150 -5.56 12.08 5.44
CA LEU A 150 -5.69 12.63 4.09
C LEU A 150 -5.52 11.57 2.99
N LEU A 151 -4.59 10.64 3.20
CA LEU A 151 -4.21 9.62 2.22
C LEU A 151 -4.89 8.27 2.45
N ALA A 152 -5.77 8.15 3.46
CA ALA A 152 -6.46 6.92 3.80
C ALA A 152 -7.20 6.30 2.62
N SER A 153 -7.89 7.12 1.82
CA SER A 153 -8.63 6.63 0.66
C SER A 153 -7.72 5.98 -0.39
N ASP A 154 -6.53 6.56 -0.61
CA ASP A 154 -5.57 6.06 -1.60
C ASP A 154 -5.02 4.71 -1.15
N ILE A 155 -4.53 4.64 0.09
CA ILE A 155 -3.89 3.45 0.65
C ILE A 155 -4.91 2.32 0.80
N GLN A 156 -6.13 2.58 1.29
CA GLN A 156 -7.18 1.56 1.38
C GLN A 156 -7.62 1.06 0.00
N LYS A 157 -7.69 1.94 -1.00
CA LYS A 157 -8.04 1.52 -2.36
C LYS A 157 -6.97 0.59 -2.94
N TRP A 158 -5.69 0.92 -2.75
CA TRP A 158 -4.58 0.04 -3.12
C TRP A 158 -4.66 -1.30 -2.38
N GLN A 159 -4.82 -1.26 -1.05
CA GLN A 159 -4.86 -2.44 -0.18
C GLN A 159 -5.98 -3.42 -0.59
N ARG A 160 -7.22 -2.93 -0.74
CA ARG A 160 -8.37 -3.78 -1.13
C ARG A 160 -8.21 -4.42 -2.50
N LYS A 161 -7.61 -3.68 -3.44
CA LYS A 161 -7.34 -4.20 -4.79
C LYS A 161 -6.25 -5.27 -4.74
N LEU A 162 -5.18 -5.02 -3.99
CA LEU A 162 -4.09 -5.98 -3.83
C LEU A 162 -4.56 -7.26 -3.13
N ASP A 163 -5.32 -7.17 -2.03
CA ASP A 163 -5.90 -8.34 -1.35
C ASP A 163 -6.78 -9.15 -2.31
N SER A 164 -7.65 -8.50 -3.09
CA SER A 164 -8.48 -9.18 -4.09
C SER A 164 -7.65 -9.94 -5.13
N ILE A 165 -6.51 -9.39 -5.57
CA ILE A 165 -5.61 -10.03 -6.52
C ILE A 165 -4.93 -11.24 -5.86
N LEU A 166 -4.39 -11.05 -4.65
CA LEU A 166 -3.71 -12.11 -3.89
C LEU A 166 -4.64 -13.28 -3.57
N VAL A 167 -5.89 -13.01 -3.20
CA VAL A 167 -6.91 -14.05 -2.97
C VAL A 167 -7.16 -14.86 -4.24
N GLN A 168 -7.23 -14.22 -5.41
CA GLN A 168 -7.40 -14.91 -6.68
C GLN A 168 -6.18 -15.78 -7.01
N GLU A 169 -4.96 -15.29 -6.78
CA GLU A 169 -3.74 -16.04 -7.06
C GLU A 169 -3.53 -17.22 -6.11
N LEU A 170 -3.81 -17.03 -4.82
CA LEU A 170 -3.71 -18.11 -3.83
C LEU A 170 -4.76 -19.21 -4.06
N ASN A 171 -5.94 -18.85 -4.56
CA ASN A 171 -6.99 -19.82 -4.89
C ASN A 171 -6.78 -20.50 -6.26
N ASN A 172 -6.02 -19.89 -7.17
CA ASN A 172 -5.75 -20.41 -8.50
C ASN A 172 -4.26 -20.33 -8.86
N VAL A 173 -3.46 -21.11 -8.13
CA VAL A 173 -1.99 -21.06 -8.24
C VAL A 173 -1.53 -21.51 -9.63
N SER A 174 -0.91 -20.57 -10.36
CA SER A 174 -0.25 -20.82 -11.63
C SER A 174 1.15 -21.40 -11.44
N PHE A 175 1.54 -22.33 -12.32
CA PHE A 175 2.90 -22.90 -12.38
C PHE A 175 3.83 -22.13 -13.34
N LYS A 176 3.40 -20.98 -13.85
CA LYS A 176 4.13 -20.19 -14.85
C LYS A 176 4.83 -19.01 -14.19
N ILE A 177 6.13 -18.87 -14.43
CA ILE A 177 6.88 -17.65 -14.12
C ILE A 177 6.55 -16.61 -15.19
N GLU A 178 6.28 -15.39 -14.76
CA GLU A 178 5.98 -14.27 -15.65
C GLU A 178 7.23 -13.42 -15.86
N HIS A 179 7.28 -12.74 -17.01
CA HIS A 179 8.43 -11.93 -17.38
C HIS A 179 8.13 -10.45 -17.12
N HIS A 180 8.73 -9.88 -16.08
CA HIS A 180 8.59 -8.48 -15.65
C HIS A 180 9.30 -7.44 -16.55
N GLY A 181 9.36 -7.72 -17.84
CA GLY A 181 9.77 -6.79 -18.89
C GLY A 181 8.99 -6.99 -20.18
N GLY A 182 7.90 -7.78 -20.14
CA GLY A 182 7.06 -8.09 -21.30
C GLY A 182 5.88 -7.14 -21.47
N LYS A 183 5.05 -7.42 -22.48
CA LYS A 183 3.83 -6.63 -22.76
C LYS A 183 2.83 -6.65 -21.61
N GLU A 184 2.69 -7.76 -20.92
CA GLU A 184 1.81 -7.91 -19.76
C GLU A 184 2.25 -7.00 -18.61
N TRP A 185 3.55 -6.95 -18.33
CA TRP A 185 4.14 -6.02 -17.37
C TRP A 185 3.90 -4.55 -17.71
N GLU A 186 4.15 -4.15 -18.96
CA GLU A 186 3.89 -2.79 -19.40
C GLU A 186 2.41 -2.42 -19.33
N HIS A 187 1.53 -3.38 -19.62
CA HIS A 187 0.08 -3.19 -19.50
C HIS A 187 -0.35 -2.92 -18.06
N GLU A 188 0.10 -3.73 -17.10
CA GLU A 188 -0.25 -3.55 -15.68
C GLU A 188 0.28 -2.22 -15.12
N LYS A 189 1.49 -1.79 -15.52
CA LYS A 189 2.02 -0.47 -15.15
C LYS A 189 1.17 0.68 -15.68
N GLU A 190 0.71 0.61 -16.92
CA GLU A 190 -0.11 1.67 -17.52
C GLU A 190 -1.48 1.77 -16.83
N LEU A 191 -2.09 0.64 -16.45
CA LEU A 191 -3.31 0.65 -15.66
C LEU A 191 -3.11 1.37 -14.32
N LEU A 192 -2.01 1.08 -13.63
CA LEU A 192 -1.71 1.69 -12.33
C LEU A 192 -1.32 3.16 -12.43
N LYS A 193 -0.70 3.58 -13.52
CA LYS A 193 -0.45 5.01 -13.81
C LYS A 193 -1.78 5.77 -13.92
N ASN A 194 -2.75 5.23 -14.64
CA ASN A 194 -4.08 5.85 -14.73
C ASN A 194 -4.82 5.87 -13.39
N GLU A 195 -4.61 4.87 -12.53
CA GLU A 195 -5.15 4.89 -11.17
C GLU A 195 -4.43 5.88 -10.26
N TYR A 196 -3.13 6.06 -10.43
CA TYR A 196 -2.30 7.03 -9.71
C TYR A 196 -2.79 8.47 -9.93
N GLU A 197 -3.11 8.86 -11.16
CA GLU A 197 -3.60 10.22 -11.50
C GLU A 197 -4.93 10.59 -10.82
N LYS A 198 -5.63 9.60 -10.26
CA LYS A 198 -6.90 9.76 -9.53
C LYS A 198 -6.71 9.84 -8.01
N THR A 199 -5.48 9.71 -7.52
CA THR A 199 -5.17 9.72 -6.09
C THR A 199 -5.25 11.11 -5.49
N VAL A 200 -5.49 11.17 -4.18
CA VAL A 200 -5.40 12.41 -3.40
C VAL A 200 -3.98 12.96 -3.50
N LEU A 201 -2.95 12.13 -3.32
CA LEU A 201 -1.55 12.55 -3.41
C LEU A 201 -1.21 13.20 -4.75
N TYR A 202 -1.68 12.64 -5.88
CA TYR A 202 -1.47 13.26 -7.19
C TYR A 202 -2.07 14.67 -7.26
N GLY A 203 -3.28 14.84 -6.73
CA GLY A 203 -3.94 16.14 -6.62
C GLY A 203 -3.12 17.15 -5.82
N LEU A 204 -2.63 16.74 -4.64
CA LEU A 204 -1.81 17.59 -3.77
C LEU A 204 -0.51 18.03 -4.46
N VAL A 205 0.15 17.10 -5.16
CA VAL A 205 1.46 17.37 -5.79
C VAL A 205 1.35 18.21 -7.06
N HIS A 206 0.31 18.00 -7.89
CA HIS A 206 0.27 18.57 -9.25
C HIS A 206 -0.80 19.65 -9.45
N LYS A 207 -1.78 19.75 -8.54
CA LYS A 207 -2.95 20.63 -8.72
C LYS A 207 -3.10 21.66 -7.61
N THR A 208 -2.20 21.71 -6.63
CA THR A 208 -2.28 22.64 -5.51
C THR A 208 -0.96 23.39 -5.31
N ASN A 209 -1.04 24.68 -4.94
CA ASN A 209 0.14 25.51 -4.70
C ASN A 209 0.70 25.33 -3.27
N LYS A 210 1.94 25.77 -3.05
CA LYS A 210 2.65 25.58 -1.76
C LYS A 210 1.89 26.22 -0.60
N GLU A 211 1.37 27.42 -0.79
CA GLU A 211 0.69 28.18 0.26
C GLU A 211 -0.58 27.49 0.74
N ALA A 212 -1.43 26.99 -0.18
CA ALA A 212 -2.64 26.26 0.19
C ALA A 212 -2.32 24.91 0.85
N MET A 213 -1.19 24.28 0.50
CA MET A 213 -0.74 23.04 1.14
C MET A 213 -0.18 23.27 2.53
N ASN A 214 0.62 24.32 2.72
CA ASN A 214 1.08 24.73 4.05
C ASN A 214 -0.12 25.07 4.94
N LEU A 215 -1.12 25.78 4.41
CA LEU A 215 -2.37 26.05 5.12
C LEU A 215 -3.12 24.77 5.47
N LEU A 216 -3.29 23.83 4.53
CA LEU A 216 -3.96 22.55 4.81
C LEU A 216 -3.21 21.75 5.87
N CYS A 217 -1.88 21.69 5.80
CA CYS A 217 -1.05 21.01 6.80
C CYS A 217 -1.13 21.69 8.16
N ALA A 218 -1.05 23.02 8.20
CA ALA A 218 -1.22 23.78 9.41
C ALA A 218 -2.61 23.57 10.01
N ILE A 219 -3.68 23.58 9.21
CA ILE A 219 -5.04 23.25 9.66
C ILE A 219 -5.10 21.83 10.18
N LEU A 220 -4.55 20.83 9.50
CA LEU A 220 -4.62 19.44 9.95
C LEU A 220 -3.80 19.18 11.22
N THR A 221 -2.64 19.82 11.34
CA THR A 221 -1.77 19.76 12.54
C THR A 221 -2.37 20.57 13.68
N GLU A 222 -2.85 21.78 13.43
CA GLU A 222 -3.51 22.63 14.43
C GLU A 222 -4.85 22.03 14.85
N TYR A 223 -5.62 21.42 13.96
CA TYR A 223 -6.84 20.68 14.33
C TYR A 223 -6.52 19.41 15.14
N ALA A 224 -5.32 18.86 15.00
CA ALA A 224 -4.84 17.80 15.87
C ALA A 224 -4.27 18.31 17.22
N VAL A 225 -3.74 19.54 17.26
CA VAL A 225 -3.07 20.15 18.43
C VAL A 225 -4.03 21.00 19.28
N ASN A 226 -4.84 21.86 18.67
CA ASN A 226 -5.81 22.78 19.27
C ASN A 226 -7.19 22.15 19.48
N VAL A 227 -7.16 20.87 19.89
CA VAL A 227 -8.29 20.09 20.41
C VAL A 227 -9.16 20.89 21.42
N ALA A 228 -8.58 21.91 22.07
CA ALA A 228 -8.92 22.39 23.40
C ALA A 228 -9.61 23.76 23.54
N ASN A 229 -9.90 24.49 22.46
CA ASN A 229 -10.66 25.75 22.56
C ASN A 229 -11.70 25.86 21.44
N GLU A 230 -12.97 25.81 21.84
CA GLU A 230 -14.14 25.87 20.96
C GLU A 230 -14.20 27.17 20.12
N SER A 231 -14.85 27.06 18.94
CA SER A 231 -15.56 28.12 18.18
C SER A 231 -14.85 28.95 17.11
N ASP A 232 -13.61 28.63 16.72
CA ASP A 232 -12.94 29.43 15.69
C ASP A 232 -13.37 29.04 14.26
N SER A 233 -13.83 30.04 13.50
CA SER A 233 -14.08 29.90 12.06
C SER A 233 -12.77 29.70 11.30
N MET A 234 -12.82 29.15 10.07
CA MET A 234 -11.62 29.00 9.22
C MET A 234 -10.84 30.31 9.04
N GLU A 235 -11.53 31.47 9.12
CA GLU A 235 -10.90 32.79 9.08
C GLU A 235 -10.07 33.09 10.32
N VAL A 236 -10.49 32.65 11.51
CA VAL A 236 -9.75 32.86 12.76
C VAL A 236 -8.52 31.95 12.84
N VAL A 237 -8.64 30.71 12.36
CA VAL A 237 -7.48 29.79 12.22
C VAL A 237 -6.46 30.37 11.23
N ALA A 238 -6.91 30.83 10.06
CA ALA A 238 -6.03 31.48 9.09
C ALA A 238 -5.36 32.74 9.66
N GLN A 239 -6.07 33.55 10.44
CA GLN A 239 -5.55 34.76 11.07
C GLN A 239 -4.47 34.46 12.12
N ARG A 240 -4.66 33.44 12.96
CA ARG A 240 -3.65 33.01 13.94
C ARG A 240 -2.38 32.48 13.28
N LEU A 241 -2.53 31.74 12.18
CA LEU A 241 -1.41 31.26 11.38
C LEU A 241 -0.62 32.41 10.72
N ILE A 242 -1.29 33.51 10.34
CA ILE A 242 -0.63 34.75 9.88
C ILE A 242 0.12 35.44 11.04
N GLU A 243 -0.49 35.57 12.20
CA GLU A 243 0.10 36.24 13.38
C GLU A 243 1.31 35.49 13.96
N ALA A 244 1.30 34.15 13.89
CA ALA A 244 2.42 33.30 14.28
C ALA A 244 3.52 33.20 13.21
N GLY A 245 3.37 33.86 12.05
CA GLY A 245 4.38 33.93 10.99
C GLY A 245 4.44 32.69 10.08
N TYR A 246 3.46 31.79 10.17
CA TYR A 246 3.34 30.62 9.29
C TYR A 246 2.71 30.95 7.93
N LEU A 247 2.09 32.13 7.79
CA LEU A 247 1.52 32.66 6.55
C LEU A 247 1.95 34.12 6.32
N THR A 248 2.24 34.47 5.06
CA THR A 248 2.43 35.86 4.61
C THR A 248 1.32 36.23 3.64
N ILE A 249 0.56 37.29 3.93
CA ILE A 249 -0.47 37.81 3.01
C ILE A 249 0.24 38.51 1.85
N THR A 250 0.26 37.90 0.67
CA THR A 250 0.47 38.63 -0.59
C THR A 250 -0.85 39.25 -1.01
N GLN A 251 -1.04 40.54 -0.69
CA GLN A 251 -2.12 41.31 -1.31
C GLN A 251 -1.82 41.39 -2.81
N ASN A 252 -2.56 40.64 -3.62
CA ASN A 252 -2.68 40.98 -5.04
C ASN A 252 -3.48 42.28 -5.12
N SER A 253 -2.76 43.39 -5.23
CA SER A 253 -3.29 44.69 -5.60
C SER A 253 -3.80 44.65 -7.04
N ASN A 254 -4.95 44.00 -7.26
CA ASN A 254 -5.77 44.30 -8.42
C ASN A 254 -6.55 45.59 -8.10
N ASN A 255 -5.87 46.72 -8.25
CA ASN A 255 -6.53 48.00 -8.42
C ASN A 255 -6.91 48.14 -9.89
N ASN A 256 -8.22 48.19 -10.14
CA ASN A 256 -8.95 48.77 -11.28
C ASN A 256 -8.49 48.44 -12.71
#